data_AF-A0A2T5M9L5-F1
#
_entry.id   AF-A0A2T5M9L5-F1
#
_cell.length_a   1.000
_cell.length_b   1.000
_cell.length_c   1.000
_cell.angle_alpha   90.00
_cell.angle_beta   90.00
_cell.angle_gamma   90.00
#
_symmetry.space_group_name_H-M   'P 1'
#
loop_
_entity.id
_entity.type
_entity.pdbx_description
1 polymer ?
#
loop_
_entity_poly.entity_id
_entity_poly.type
_entity_poly.pdbx_seq_one_letter_code
_entity_poly.pdbx_strand_id
1 'polypeptide(L)'
;MPIDLKRKGDDSSGEENQHLRKKKQKKNTTDEDNPSYPPEADEKVSKLVSNILVSIYFDVNYVSIIHNVIKWSPMPSTLTYYRLQYREGTTLLDKAVAKILHLVGDQYAEPREPTRLLSRLERFVNELGWKIFAICLLSEGFRRACRETVYGTIWSALIAKVKENSWSLEVYARSRNLDWRGLLLKFAHIGVPGLSNDLKPARKMWDKHPHHTVQDFGNKVKRARYEEKAQVHIDQSTFDPHKWDEMKEDPTLRKAQDGQCSLCFSKKNCRCTLDPWAGSLVELVQRPITGVGVRALTNFKKGDILGQFAGEICPPDYAEDKVYSLAQTAKGNPTIIATISPRQFGNWTRYIAHSCKASTWFFSRTVGDRTMVTVEAIRDIAAFEDITVDYGEGYWIGRECMCGEACCVSKDKTEGGSSTD
;
A
#
# COMPACT_ATOMS: atom_id res chain seq x y z
N MET A 1 -45.43 66.17 -15.77
CA MET A 1 -46.59 66.58 -16.59
C MET A 1 -46.13 66.59 -18.04
N PRO A 2 -46.92 66.10 -19.03
CA PRO A 2 -48.28 65.53 -18.92
C PRO A 2 -48.32 64.27 -18.01
N ILE A 3 -49.42 63.72 -17.45
CA ILE A 3 -50.88 63.96 -17.47
C ILE A 3 -51.63 63.43 -18.72
N ASP A 4 -52.69 62.62 -18.62
CA ASP A 4 -53.33 61.95 -17.46
C ASP A 4 -52.77 60.51 -17.31
N LEU A 5 -53.40 59.33 -17.44
CA LEU A 5 -54.82 58.89 -17.54
C LEU A 5 -55.05 57.63 -16.68
N LYS A 6 -56.32 57.42 -16.32
CA LYS A 6 -56.93 56.40 -15.42
C LYS A 6 -57.51 55.23 -16.26
N ARG A 7 -58.06 54.08 -15.82
CA ARG A 7 -58.46 53.37 -14.55
C ARG A 7 -58.68 51.88 -14.97
N LYS A 8 -58.90 50.79 -14.21
CA LYS A 8 -59.10 50.38 -12.79
C LYS A 8 -57.85 49.59 -12.29
N GLY A 9 -57.77 48.95 -11.10
CA GLY A 9 -58.62 49.01 -9.90
C GLY A 9 -59.27 47.69 -9.46
N ASP A 10 -58.68 47.00 -8.46
CA ASP A 10 -59.33 46.42 -7.25
C ASP A 10 -58.37 45.50 -6.49
N ASP A 11 -58.53 45.42 -5.16
CA ASP A 11 -57.69 44.66 -4.24
C ASP A 11 -58.22 43.25 -3.97
N SER A 12 -57.32 42.29 -3.67
CA SER A 12 -57.61 41.16 -2.78
C SER A 12 -56.32 40.54 -2.21
N SER A 13 -56.29 40.33 -0.91
CA SER A 13 -55.31 39.47 -0.23
C SER A 13 -55.68 37.98 -0.37
N GLY A 14 -54.69 37.10 -0.51
CA GLY A 14 -54.88 35.64 -0.46
C GLY A 14 -53.55 34.89 -0.48
N GLU A 15 -53.40 33.93 0.42
CA GLU A 15 -52.20 33.11 0.58
C GLU A 15 -52.23 31.86 -0.32
N GLU A 16 -51.05 31.27 -0.57
CA GLU A 16 -50.82 29.91 -1.09
C GLU A 16 -51.54 29.48 -2.41
N ASN A 17 -50.90 28.86 -3.41
CA ASN A 17 -49.87 27.82 -3.30
C ASN A 17 -49.12 27.61 -4.64
N GLN A 18 -48.10 26.75 -4.61
CA GLN A 18 -47.42 26.05 -5.74
C GLN A 18 -47.89 26.29 -7.20
N HIS A 19 -46.98 26.77 -8.09
CA HIS A 19 -46.44 25.96 -9.22
C HIS A 19 -45.44 26.67 -10.18
N LEU A 20 -44.62 25.84 -10.84
CA LEU A 20 -43.90 26.04 -12.12
C LEU A 20 -43.39 27.44 -12.54
N ARG A 21 -42.06 27.66 -12.45
CA ARG A 21 -41.11 27.85 -13.60
C ARG A 21 -39.75 28.45 -13.18
N LYS A 22 -38.71 27.61 -13.09
CA LYS A 22 -37.32 28.03 -13.33
C LYS A 22 -36.83 27.38 -14.62
N LYS A 23 -36.52 28.20 -15.65
CA LYS A 23 -36.04 27.72 -16.96
C LYS A 23 -34.66 27.06 -16.79
N LYS A 24 -34.53 25.80 -17.22
CA LYS A 24 -33.21 25.19 -17.45
C LYS A 24 -32.56 25.90 -18.65
N GLN A 25 -31.38 26.50 -18.47
CA GLN A 25 -30.47 26.68 -19.59
C GLN A 25 -29.89 25.31 -19.94
N LYS A 26 -30.32 24.72 -21.07
CA LYS A 26 -29.60 23.58 -21.65
C LYS A 26 -28.26 24.08 -22.17
N LYS A 27 -27.17 23.66 -21.54
CA LYS A 27 -25.87 23.61 -22.20
C LYS A 27 -25.84 22.27 -22.94
N ASN A 28 -25.73 22.28 -24.26
CA ASN A 28 -25.73 21.04 -25.04
C ASN A 28 -24.36 20.36 -24.92
N THR A 29 -24.27 19.33 -24.08
CA THR A 29 -23.32 18.23 -24.20
C THR A 29 -24.07 17.00 -24.71
N THR A 30 -23.49 16.28 -25.67
CA THR A 30 -24.05 15.05 -26.22
C THR A 30 -23.64 13.87 -25.34
N ASP A 31 -24.36 13.68 -24.24
CA ASP A 31 -24.20 12.54 -23.32
C ASP A 31 -24.81 11.26 -23.91
N GLU A 32 -24.15 10.67 -24.91
CA GLU A 32 -24.47 9.34 -25.48
C GLU A 32 -23.49 8.25 -25.01
N ASP A 33 -23.15 8.21 -23.72
CA ASP A 33 -22.31 7.12 -23.17
C ASP A 33 -22.49 6.90 -21.64
N ASN A 34 -23.75 6.85 -21.15
CA ASN A 34 -24.04 6.60 -19.73
C ASN A 34 -25.19 5.60 -19.47
N PRO A 35 -24.97 4.29 -19.67
CA PRO A 35 -25.80 3.25 -19.08
C PRO A 35 -25.54 3.18 -17.56
N SER A 36 -26.45 3.76 -16.77
CA SER A 36 -26.42 3.62 -15.30
C SER A 36 -26.54 2.14 -14.92
N TYR A 37 -25.50 1.58 -14.30
CA TYR A 37 -25.44 0.17 -13.95
C TYR A 37 -26.25 -0.18 -12.67
N PRO A 38 -26.60 -1.46 -12.46
CA PRO A 38 -27.05 -1.96 -11.16
C PRO A 38 -25.87 -1.95 -10.15
N PRO A 39 -26.11 -1.75 -8.84
CA PRO A 39 -25.05 -1.64 -7.82
C PRO A 39 -24.05 -2.81 -7.77
N GLU A 40 -24.49 -4.03 -8.11
CA GLU A 40 -23.59 -5.20 -8.18
C GLU A 40 -22.47 -5.07 -9.22
N ALA A 41 -22.61 -4.21 -10.23
CA ALA A 41 -21.57 -3.99 -11.23
C ALA A 41 -20.44 -3.11 -10.67
N ASP A 42 -20.75 -2.13 -9.83
CA ASP A 42 -19.76 -1.20 -9.27
C ASP A 42 -18.79 -1.93 -8.33
N GLU A 43 -19.27 -2.89 -7.53
CA GLU A 43 -18.38 -3.75 -6.73
C GLU A 43 -17.45 -4.58 -7.63
N LYS A 44 -17.99 -5.17 -8.70
CA LYS A 44 -17.23 -5.99 -9.66
C LYS A 44 -16.16 -5.15 -10.38
N VAL A 45 -16.47 -3.90 -10.77
CA VAL A 45 -15.51 -2.95 -11.35
C VAL A 45 -14.46 -2.51 -10.32
N SER A 46 -14.87 -2.13 -9.10
CA SER A 46 -13.97 -1.73 -8.01
C SER A 46 -12.97 -2.84 -7.67
N LYS A 47 -13.44 -4.08 -7.60
CA LYS A 47 -12.63 -5.28 -7.35
C LYS A 47 -11.65 -5.58 -8.48
N LEU A 48 -12.09 -5.49 -9.75
CA LEU A 48 -11.23 -5.65 -10.93
C LEU A 48 -10.13 -4.59 -10.95
N VAL A 49 -10.49 -3.32 -10.77
CA VAL A 49 -9.55 -2.19 -10.74
C VAL A 49 -8.54 -2.31 -9.59
N SER A 50 -8.99 -2.73 -8.41
CA SER A 50 -8.12 -2.98 -7.26
C SER A 50 -7.14 -4.14 -7.52
N ASN A 51 -7.60 -5.24 -8.15
CA ASN A 51 -6.73 -6.35 -8.56
C ASN A 51 -5.68 -5.92 -9.59
N ILE A 52 -6.04 -5.06 -10.57
CA ILE A 52 -5.07 -4.48 -11.52
C ILE A 52 -4.03 -3.66 -10.75
N LEU A 53 -4.44 -2.79 -9.83
CA LEU A 53 -3.49 -1.98 -9.06
C LEU A 53 -2.58 -2.82 -8.15
N VAL A 54 -3.07 -3.90 -7.55
CA VAL A 54 -2.25 -4.88 -6.81
C VAL A 54 -1.21 -5.55 -7.72
N SER A 55 -1.59 -5.93 -8.95
CA SER A 55 -0.63 -6.50 -9.91
C SER A 55 0.46 -5.49 -10.31
N ILE A 56 0.17 -4.18 -10.32
CA ILE A 56 1.17 -3.14 -10.55
C ILE A 56 2.22 -3.13 -9.42
N TYR A 57 1.80 -3.20 -8.14
CA TYR A 57 2.76 -3.28 -7.03
C TYR A 57 3.60 -4.56 -7.08
N PHE A 58 2.97 -5.71 -7.35
CA PHE A 58 3.66 -6.99 -7.49
C PHE A 58 4.71 -6.96 -8.62
N ASP A 59 4.31 -6.55 -9.83
CA ASP A 59 5.21 -6.52 -10.99
C ASP A 59 6.34 -5.50 -10.80
N VAL A 60 6.04 -4.30 -10.28
CA VAL A 60 7.06 -3.28 -9.99
C VAL A 60 8.07 -3.79 -8.96
N ASN A 61 7.61 -4.52 -7.93
CA ASN A 61 8.51 -5.16 -6.96
C ASN A 61 9.39 -6.21 -7.62
N TYR A 62 8.79 -7.11 -8.42
CA TYR A 62 9.51 -8.20 -9.07
C TYR A 62 10.53 -7.69 -10.11
N VAL A 63 10.16 -6.74 -10.97
CA VAL A 63 11.06 -6.08 -11.92
C VAL A 63 12.20 -5.36 -11.19
N SER A 64 11.93 -4.75 -10.03
CA SER A 64 12.97 -4.11 -9.21
C SER A 64 13.93 -5.13 -8.57
N ILE A 65 13.42 -6.26 -8.08
CA ILE A 65 14.24 -7.36 -7.57
C ILE A 65 15.14 -7.91 -8.68
N ILE A 66 14.57 -8.23 -9.85
CA ILE A 66 15.31 -8.73 -11.01
C ILE A 66 16.36 -7.71 -11.49
N HIS A 67 16.04 -6.41 -11.52
CA HIS A 67 17.00 -5.34 -11.83
C HIS A 67 18.20 -5.32 -10.87
N ASN A 68 17.99 -5.62 -9.60
CA ASN A 68 19.06 -5.66 -8.61
C ASN A 68 19.83 -7.00 -8.64
N VAL A 69 19.18 -8.13 -8.92
CA VAL A 69 19.85 -9.42 -9.16
C VAL A 69 20.80 -9.35 -10.37
N ILE A 70 20.34 -8.78 -11.49
CA ILE A 70 21.14 -8.66 -12.73
C ILE A 70 22.46 -7.90 -12.52
N LYS A 71 22.52 -6.94 -11.57
CA LYS A 71 23.73 -6.17 -11.27
C LYS A 71 24.83 -6.97 -10.58
N TRP A 72 24.47 -8.05 -9.89
CA TRP A 72 25.40 -8.85 -9.09
C TRP A 72 25.60 -10.28 -9.64
N SER A 73 24.56 -10.86 -10.26
CA SER A 73 24.60 -12.20 -10.85
C SER A 73 23.63 -12.29 -12.05
N PRO A 74 24.05 -11.83 -13.25
CA PRO A 74 23.20 -11.79 -14.44
C PRO A 74 22.96 -13.19 -15.04
N MET A 75 21.85 -13.83 -14.68
CA MET A 75 21.43 -15.10 -15.29
C MET A 75 20.66 -14.86 -16.61
N PRO A 76 20.86 -15.68 -17.67
CA PRO A 76 20.20 -15.47 -18.96
C PRO A 76 18.67 -15.39 -18.91
N SER A 77 18.03 -16.18 -18.03
CA SER A 77 16.59 -16.14 -17.78
C SER A 77 16.14 -14.78 -17.21
N THR A 78 16.82 -14.30 -16.16
CA THR A 78 16.52 -13.02 -15.51
C THR A 78 16.68 -11.84 -16.47
N LEU A 79 17.75 -11.85 -17.28
CA LEU A 79 18.02 -10.83 -18.30
C LEU A 79 16.99 -10.86 -19.43
N THR A 80 16.54 -12.05 -19.83
CA THR A 80 15.50 -12.22 -20.85
C THR A 80 14.15 -11.71 -20.37
N TYR A 81 13.75 -12.05 -19.13
CA TYR A 81 12.54 -11.51 -18.51
C TYR A 81 12.61 -9.98 -18.42
N TYR A 82 13.70 -9.42 -17.89
CA TYR A 82 13.85 -7.97 -17.73
C TYR A 82 13.76 -7.23 -19.08
N ARG A 83 14.45 -7.73 -20.12
CA ARG A 83 14.38 -7.18 -21.48
C ARG A 83 12.96 -7.28 -22.07
N LEU A 84 12.23 -8.37 -21.82
CA LEU A 84 10.85 -8.53 -22.25
C LEU A 84 9.93 -7.47 -21.62
N GLN A 85 10.03 -7.23 -20.30
CA GLN A 85 9.22 -6.22 -19.60
C GLN A 85 9.45 -4.81 -20.19
N TYR A 86 10.70 -4.44 -20.46
CA TYR A 86 11.02 -3.14 -21.07
C TYR A 86 10.58 -3.05 -22.53
N ARG A 87 10.70 -4.14 -23.32
CA ARG A 87 10.20 -4.19 -24.70
C ARG A 87 8.70 -3.96 -24.76
N GLU A 88 7.92 -4.72 -23.99
CA GLU A 88 6.46 -4.61 -24.00
C GLU A 88 5.95 -3.27 -23.46
N GLY A 89 6.65 -2.68 -22.46
CA GLY A 89 6.39 -1.32 -22.01
C GLY A 89 6.68 -0.29 -23.11
N THR A 90 7.82 -0.43 -23.79
CA THR A 90 8.26 0.46 -24.89
C THR A 90 7.25 0.47 -26.04
N THR A 91 6.73 -0.70 -26.46
CA THR A 91 5.73 -0.79 -27.56
C THR A 91 4.44 -0.01 -27.29
N LEU A 92 4.01 0.12 -26.03
CA LEU A 92 2.84 0.94 -25.66
C LEU A 92 3.22 2.41 -25.45
N LEU A 93 4.44 2.69 -24.98
CA LEU A 93 4.96 4.05 -24.85
C LEU A 93 5.12 4.75 -26.20
N ASP A 94 5.65 4.06 -27.21
CA ASP A 94 5.78 4.57 -28.59
C ASP A 94 4.41 5.01 -29.15
N LYS A 95 3.36 4.21 -28.91
CA LYS A 95 1.99 4.53 -29.33
C LYS A 95 1.40 5.74 -28.61
N ALA A 96 1.67 5.87 -27.30
CA ALA A 96 1.23 7.03 -26.52
C ALA A 96 1.91 8.33 -27.02
N VAL A 97 3.23 8.29 -27.25
CA VAL A 97 3.98 9.44 -27.79
C VAL A 97 3.52 9.78 -29.20
N ALA A 98 3.33 8.80 -30.08
CA ALA A 98 2.87 9.03 -31.45
C ALA A 98 1.47 9.65 -31.53
N LYS A 99 0.54 9.28 -30.64
CA LYS A 99 -0.78 9.92 -30.53
C LYS A 99 -0.69 11.36 -30.00
N ILE A 100 0.08 11.59 -28.93
CA ILE A 100 0.25 12.91 -28.30
C ILE A 100 1.00 13.91 -29.19
N LEU A 101 1.93 13.45 -30.03
CA LEU A 101 2.59 14.27 -31.06
C LEU A 101 1.77 14.39 -32.36
N HIS A 102 0.54 13.86 -32.40
CA HIS A 102 -0.35 13.81 -33.56
C HIS A 102 0.26 13.15 -34.82
N LEU A 103 1.28 12.31 -34.64
CA LEU A 103 1.92 11.53 -35.72
C LEU A 103 1.03 10.38 -36.23
N VAL A 104 0.02 10.00 -35.45
CA VAL A 104 -1.06 9.09 -35.86
C VAL A 104 -2.40 9.82 -35.70
N GLY A 105 -2.97 10.26 -36.82
CA GLY A 105 -4.33 10.79 -36.88
C GLY A 105 -5.38 9.68 -36.83
N ASP A 106 -6.56 9.95 -36.28
CA ASP A 106 -7.61 8.93 -36.08
C ASP A 106 -8.14 8.33 -37.39
N GLN A 107 -7.93 9.02 -38.51
CA GLN A 107 -8.21 8.56 -39.88
C GLN A 107 -7.24 7.47 -40.42
N TYR A 108 -6.15 7.17 -39.70
CA TYR A 108 -5.14 6.15 -40.07
C TYR A 108 -5.03 5.03 -39.04
N ALA A 109 -5.96 4.93 -38.08
CA ALA A 109 -6.05 3.75 -37.21
C ALA A 109 -6.42 2.51 -38.05
N GLU A 110 -5.63 1.44 -37.95
CA GLU A 110 -5.99 0.18 -38.63
C GLU A 110 -7.36 -0.31 -38.15
N PRO A 111 -8.20 -0.93 -39.01
CA PRO A 111 -9.50 -1.50 -38.62
C PRO A 111 -9.44 -2.61 -37.54
N ARG A 112 -8.25 -2.98 -37.06
CA ARG A 112 -7.99 -3.99 -36.03
C ARG A 112 -7.23 -3.49 -34.80
N GLU A 113 -6.67 -2.28 -34.82
CA GLU A 113 -6.21 -1.60 -33.60
C GLU A 113 -7.24 -0.52 -33.22
N PRO A 114 -8.13 -0.78 -32.25
CA PRO A 114 -9.22 0.14 -31.97
C PRO A 114 -8.68 1.47 -31.45
N THR A 115 -9.12 2.58 -32.04
CA THR A 115 -8.81 3.98 -31.65
C THR A 115 -8.87 4.20 -30.13
N ARG A 116 -9.80 3.48 -29.47
CA ARG A 116 -9.96 3.36 -28.01
C ARG A 116 -8.64 3.12 -27.26
N LEU A 117 -7.70 2.32 -27.78
CA LEU A 117 -6.40 2.11 -27.16
C LEU A 117 -5.57 3.40 -27.11
N LEU A 118 -5.42 4.09 -28.25
CA LEU A 118 -4.62 5.31 -28.31
C LEU A 118 -5.20 6.40 -27.40
N SER A 119 -6.52 6.62 -27.45
CA SER A 119 -7.22 7.57 -26.56
C SER A 119 -7.12 7.19 -25.09
N ARG A 120 -7.08 5.88 -24.75
CA ARG A 120 -6.85 5.42 -23.36
C ARG A 120 -5.46 5.78 -22.85
N LEU A 121 -4.42 5.56 -23.65
CA LEU A 121 -3.03 5.86 -23.29
C LEU A 121 -2.81 7.37 -23.18
N GLU A 122 -3.29 8.13 -24.17
CA GLU A 122 -3.28 9.60 -24.20
C GLU A 122 -3.95 10.19 -22.95
N ARG A 123 -5.18 9.75 -22.65
CA ARG A 123 -5.90 10.19 -21.44
C ARG A 123 -5.15 9.86 -20.16
N PHE A 124 -4.56 8.65 -20.05
CA PHE A 124 -3.81 8.26 -18.86
C PHE A 124 -2.60 9.18 -18.65
N VAL A 125 -1.81 9.46 -19.69
CA VAL A 125 -0.67 10.38 -19.63
C VAL A 125 -1.14 11.80 -19.27
N ASN A 126 -2.23 12.28 -19.87
CA ASN A 126 -2.77 13.62 -19.60
C ASN A 126 -3.32 13.77 -18.16
N GLU A 127 -3.81 12.69 -17.54
CA GLU A 127 -4.32 12.72 -16.15
C GLU A 127 -3.27 12.40 -15.06
N LEU A 128 -2.18 11.69 -15.40
CA LEU A 128 -1.24 11.10 -14.42
C LEU A 128 0.26 11.33 -14.70
N GLY A 129 0.62 11.87 -15.87
CA GLY A 129 2.00 12.15 -16.27
C GLY A 129 2.79 10.94 -16.80
N TRP A 130 3.91 11.23 -17.45
CA TRP A 130 4.80 10.24 -18.06
C TRP A 130 5.50 9.36 -17.02
N LYS A 131 5.79 9.89 -15.83
CA LYS A 131 6.39 9.12 -14.73
C LYS A 131 5.51 7.96 -14.29
N ILE A 132 4.27 8.25 -13.91
CA ILE A 132 3.33 7.22 -13.44
C ILE A 132 3.02 6.24 -14.57
N PHE A 133 2.85 6.74 -15.80
CA PHE A 133 2.69 5.90 -16.98
C PHE A 133 3.88 4.95 -17.20
N ALA A 134 5.13 5.42 -17.13
CA ALA A 134 6.32 4.58 -17.28
C ALA A 134 6.51 3.57 -16.13
N ILE A 135 6.16 3.93 -14.90
CA ILE A 135 6.11 2.98 -13.77
C ILE A 135 5.09 1.87 -14.05
N CYS A 136 3.87 2.24 -14.42
CA CYS A 136 2.79 1.30 -14.72
C CYS A 136 3.09 0.44 -15.96
N LEU A 137 3.75 0.97 -17.00
CA LEU A 137 4.14 0.20 -18.20
C LEU A 137 5.13 -0.94 -17.93
N LEU A 138 5.85 -0.93 -16.81
CA LEU A 138 6.69 -2.05 -16.40
C LEU A 138 5.88 -3.19 -15.76
N SER A 139 4.61 -2.96 -15.40
CA SER A 139 3.67 -4.01 -15.00
C SER A 139 3.04 -4.71 -16.20
N GLU A 140 3.03 -6.04 -16.18
CA GLU A 140 2.28 -6.84 -17.14
C GLU A 140 0.77 -6.66 -16.93
N GLY A 141 0.30 -6.67 -15.68
CA GLY A 141 -1.12 -6.45 -15.37
C GLY A 141 -1.67 -5.13 -15.91
N PHE A 142 -0.90 -4.04 -15.84
CA PHE A 142 -1.29 -2.78 -16.47
C PHE A 142 -1.24 -2.83 -18.00
N ARG A 143 -0.17 -3.39 -18.60
CA ARG A 143 -0.08 -3.53 -20.08
C ARG A 143 -1.19 -4.42 -20.64
N ARG A 144 -1.66 -5.40 -19.85
CA ARG A 144 -2.84 -6.21 -20.15
C ARG A 144 -4.11 -5.39 -20.04
N ALA A 145 -4.33 -4.67 -18.94
CA ALA A 145 -5.46 -3.75 -18.78
C ALA A 145 -5.55 -2.71 -19.93
N CYS A 146 -4.42 -2.17 -20.41
CA CYS A 146 -4.38 -1.27 -21.57
C CYS A 146 -5.03 -1.88 -22.82
N ARG A 147 -4.78 -3.17 -23.09
CA ARG A 147 -5.23 -3.91 -24.28
C ARG A 147 -6.64 -4.49 -24.08
N GLU A 148 -6.86 -5.18 -22.96
CA GLU A 148 -8.04 -6.01 -22.66
C GLU A 148 -9.26 -5.21 -22.15
N THR A 149 -9.09 -3.98 -21.64
CA THR A 149 -10.23 -3.19 -21.14
C THR A 149 -11.14 -2.74 -22.28
N VAL A 150 -12.36 -3.27 -22.36
CA VAL A 150 -13.34 -2.90 -23.41
C VAL A 150 -14.13 -1.62 -23.07
N TYR A 151 -14.53 -1.48 -21.80
CA TYR A 151 -15.46 -0.43 -21.34
C TYR A 151 -14.74 0.82 -20.80
N GLY A 152 -15.22 2.01 -21.19
CA GLY A 152 -14.64 3.29 -20.76
C GLY A 152 -14.77 3.55 -19.26
N THR A 153 -15.83 3.05 -18.63
CA THR A 153 -16.07 3.13 -17.17
C THR A 153 -14.97 2.46 -16.36
N ILE A 154 -14.56 1.25 -16.74
CA ILE A 154 -13.47 0.51 -16.10
C ILE A 154 -12.14 1.28 -16.22
N TRP A 155 -11.87 1.90 -17.38
CA TRP A 155 -10.66 2.72 -17.55
C TRP A 155 -10.70 4.01 -16.74
N SER A 156 -11.84 4.68 -16.65
CA SER A 156 -12.04 5.83 -15.76
C SER A 156 -11.80 5.46 -14.29
N ALA A 157 -12.35 4.34 -13.83
CA ALA A 157 -12.16 3.84 -12.48
C ALA A 157 -10.69 3.44 -12.22
N LEU A 158 -10.00 2.84 -13.19
CA LEU A 158 -8.57 2.54 -13.09
C LEU A 158 -7.71 3.80 -13.00
N ILE A 159 -7.96 4.81 -13.84
CA ILE A 159 -7.28 6.10 -13.74
C ILE A 159 -7.51 6.71 -12.36
N ALA A 160 -8.75 6.73 -11.86
CA ALA A 160 -9.06 7.26 -10.53
C ALA A 160 -8.30 6.51 -9.41
N LYS A 161 -8.30 5.17 -9.42
CA LYS A 161 -7.60 4.36 -8.41
C LYS A 161 -6.08 4.52 -8.45
N VAL A 162 -5.51 4.67 -9.64
CA VAL A 162 -4.09 5.01 -9.82
C VAL A 162 -3.80 6.44 -9.37
N LYS A 163 -4.71 7.40 -9.58
CA LYS A 163 -4.60 8.80 -9.13
C LYS A 163 -4.53 8.88 -7.61
N GLU A 164 -5.47 8.21 -6.92
CA GLU A 164 -5.53 8.06 -5.45
C GLU A 164 -4.21 7.53 -4.87
N ASN A 165 -3.53 6.62 -5.58
CA ASN A 165 -2.33 5.93 -5.10
C ASN A 165 -1.05 6.33 -5.85
N SER A 166 -1.09 7.43 -6.63
CA SER A 166 0.01 7.87 -7.50
C SER A 166 1.29 8.20 -6.71
N TRP A 167 1.14 8.83 -5.55
CA TRP A 167 2.25 9.10 -4.62
C TRP A 167 2.87 7.81 -4.06
N SER A 168 2.03 6.85 -3.64
CA SER A 168 2.45 5.54 -3.14
C SER A 168 3.18 4.75 -4.23
N LEU A 169 2.67 4.72 -5.47
CA LEU A 169 3.37 4.14 -6.63
C LEU A 169 4.74 4.79 -6.88
N GLU A 170 4.85 6.12 -6.87
CA GLU A 170 6.14 6.81 -7.03
C GLU A 170 7.13 6.46 -5.90
N VAL A 171 6.68 6.49 -4.64
CA VAL A 171 7.51 6.15 -3.48
C VAL A 171 7.95 4.68 -3.50
N TYR A 172 7.05 3.78 -3.87
CA TYR A 172 7.30 2.35 -3.97
C TYR A 172 8.32 2.01 -5.06
N ALA A 173 8.14 2.55 -6.26
CA ALA A 173 9.07 2.39 -7.39
C ALA A 173 10.45 3.01 -7.10
N ARG A 174 10.50 4.21 -6.51
CA ARG A 174 11.76 4.92 -6.21
C ARG A 174 12.54 4.31 -5.06
N SER A 175 11.88 3.80 -4.02
CA SER A 175 12.56 3.10 -2.92
C SER A 175 13.18 1.77 -3.36
N ARG A 176 12.65 1.12 -4.40
CA ARG A 176 13.10 -0.19 -4.90
C ARG A 176 14.08 -0.14 -6.10
N ASN A 177 14.42 1.06 -6.60
CA ASN A 177 15.31 1.26 -7.75
C ASN A 177 14.72 0.80 -9.10
N LEU A 178 13.43 1.03 -9.34
CA LEU A 178 12.79 0.79 -10.65
C LEU A 178 13.27 1.84 -11.68
N ASP A 179 13.88 1.39 -12.79
CA ASP A 179 14.33 2.28 -13.87
C ASP A 179 13.22 2.61 -14.89
N TRP A 180 12.14 3.23 -14.41
CA TRP A 180 11.12 3.80 -15.28
C TRP A 180 11.64 4.93 -16.18
N ARG A 181 12.81 5.52 -15.88
CA ARG A 181 13.44 6.54 -16.74
C ARG A 181 14.04 5.92 -18.00
N GLY A 182 14.58 4.70 -17.94
CA GLY A 182 15.12 3.99 -19.10
C GLY A 182 14.14 3.89 -20.28
N LEU A 183 12.84 3.74 -20.02
CA LEU A 183 11.79 3.79 -21.04
C LEU A 183 11.63 5.17 -21.70
N LEU A 184 11.72 6.23 -20.90
CA LEU A 184 11.41 7.60 -21.28
C LEU A 184 12.59 8.34 -21.95
N LEU A 185 13.83 7.98 -21.61
CA LEU A 185 15.03 8.71 -22.06
C LEU A 185 15.16 8.82 -23.57
N LYS A 186 14.70 7.82 -24.34
CA LYS A 186 14.77 7.84 -25.82
C LYS A 186 13.96 8.98 -26.47
N PHE A 187 13.02 9.60 -25.73
CA PHE A 187 12.21 10.72 -26.20
C PHE A 187 12.66 12.09 -25.67
N ALA A 188 13.70 12.15 -24.83
CA ALA A 188 14.10 13.37 -24.11
C ALA A 188 14.42 14.56 -25.03
N HIS A 189 14.86 14.29 -26.27
CA HIS A 189 15.22 15.30 -27.27
C HIS A 189 14.09 15.64 -28.25
N ILE A 190 12.96 14.94 -28.20
CA ILE A 190 11.87 15.03 -29.20
C ILE A 190 10.84 16.13 -28.84
N GLY A 191 10.95 16.75 -27.66
CA GLY A 191 10.06 17.86 -27.26
C GLY A 191 8.67 17.42 -26.79
N VAL A 192 8.50 16.14 -26.42
CA VAL A 192 7.22 15.57 -25.95
C VAL A 192 6.64 16.39 -24.78
N PRO A 193 5.38 16.88 -24.86
CA PRO A 193 4.77 17.71 -23.83
C PRO A 193 4.84 17.09 -22.43
N GLY A 194 5.24 17.88 -21.43
CA GLY A 194 5.35 17.45 -20.03
C GLY A 194 6.53 16.53 -19.68
N LEU A 195 7.11 15.80 -20.65
CA LEU A 195 8.13 14.77 -20.41
C LEU A 195 9.38 15.31 -19.68
N SER A 196 9.81 16.52 -20.03
CA SER A 196 10.96 17.19 -19.43
C SER A 196 10.77 17.53 -17.94
N ASN A 197 9.54 17.60 -17.44
CA ASN A 197 9.26 17.76 -16.02
C ASN A 197 9.42 16.44 -15.26
N ASP A 198 8.95 15.32 -15.81
CA ASP A 198 9.06 14.00 -15.17
C ASP A 198 10.49 13.45 -15.20
N LEU A 199 11.24 13.70 -16.28
CA LEU A 199 12.64 13.27 -16.39
C LEU A 199 13.57 13.93 -15.35
N LYS A 200 13.18 15.06 -14.73
CA LYS A 200 13.99 15.81 -13.76
C LYS A 200 14.61 14.89 -12.70
N PRO A 201 15.89 15.09 -12.32
CA PRO A 201 16.53 14.30 -11.27
C PRO A 201 15.75 14.35 -9.96
N ALA A 202 15.46 13.17 -9.40
CA ALA A 202 14.76 13.03 -8.13
C ALA A 202 15.73 12.52 -7.05
N ARG A 203 15.52 12.94 -5.79
CA ARG A 203 16.33 12.49 -4.65
C ARG A 203 16.36 10.96 -4.58
N LYS A 204 17.56 10.39 -4.44
CA LYS A 204 17.82 8.96 -4.21
C LYS A 204 17.02 8.45 -2.99
N MET A 205 16.49 7.24 -3.12
CA MET A 205 15.72 6.57 -2.05
C MET A 205 16.13 5.10 -1.86
N TRP A 206 16.78 4.50 -2.86
CA TRP A 206 17.24 3.10 -2.86
C TRP A 206 18.64 2.90 -2.25
N ASP A 207 19.17 3.90 -1.55
CA ASP A 207 20.33 3.78 -0.65
C ASP A 207 19.96 3.21 0.73
N LYS A 208 18.68 2.99 0.99
CA LYS A 208 18.10 2.59 2.28
C LYS A 208 17.05 1.51 2.08
N HIS A 209 16.73 0.78 3.15
CA HIS A 209 15.65 -0.20 3.12
C HIS A 209 14.30 0.52 2.88
N PRO A 210 13.36 -0.02 2.08
CA PRO A 210 12.07 0.65 1.84
C PRO A 210 11.33 1.05 3.11
N HIS A 211 11.37 0.22 4.17
CA HIS A 211 10.75 0.49 5.48
C HIS A 211 11.52 1.51 6.34
N HIS A 212 12.49 2.22 5.77
CA HIS A 212 13.01 3.47 6.32
C HIS A 212 12.24 4.71 5.81
N THR A 213 11.30 4.51 4.88
CA THR A 213 10.52 5.56 4.21
C THR A 213 9.10 5.58 4.72
N VAL A 214 8.73 6.58 5.53
CA VAL A 214 7.36 6.84 5.97
C VAL A 214 6.75 7.90 5.07
N GLN A 215 5.58 7.62 4.49
CA GLN A 215 4.80 8.59 3.71
C GLN A 215 3.96 9.50 4.61
N ASP A 216 3.80 10.76 4.21
CA ASP A 216 3.19 11.81 5.00
C ASP A 216 2.21 12.65 4.15
N PHE A 217 1.15 13.18 4.77
CA PHE A 217 -0.05 13.71 4.09
C PHE A 217 0.21 14.75 3.00
N GLY A 218 1.27 15.55 3.13
CA GLY A 218 1.62 16.58 2.16
C GLY A 218 2.38 16.06 0.93
N ASN A 219 2.18 14.81 0.53
CA ASN A 219 3.01 14.07 -0.44
C ASN A 219 4.51 14.23 -0.15
N LYS A 220 4.89 13.87 1.09
CA LYS A 220 6.26 13.93 1.59
C LYS A 220 6.70 12.56 2.10
N VAL A 221 8.02 12.37 2.20
CA VAL A 221 8.62 11.21 2.87
C VAL A 221 9.53 11.64 4.01
N LYS A 222 9.48 10.91 5.13
CA LYS A 222 10.33 11.10 6.30
C LYS A 222 10.98 9.78 6.75
N ARG A 223 12.11 9.90 7.44
CA ARG A 223 12.79 8.75 8.08
C ARG A 223 12.07 8.44 9.39
N ALA A 224 11.73 7.18 9.63
CA ALA A 224 11.22 6.75 10.93
C ALA A 224 12.25 7.01 12.05
N ARG A 225 11.79 7.56 13.16
CA ARG A 225 12.59 7.95 14.32
C ARG A 225 11.85 7.65 15.61
N TYR A 226 12.59 7.36 16.67
CA TYR A 226 12.11 7.25 18.04
C TYR A 226 13.16 7.93 18.94
N GLU A 227 12.73 8.78 19.88
CA GLU A 227 13.62 9.61 20.72
C GLU A 227 14.72 10.30 19.89
N GLU A 228 14.29 10.97 18.80
CA GLU A 228 15.11 11.59 17.75
C GLU A 228 16.02 10.65 16.94
N LYS A 229 16.44 9.50 17.47
CA LYS A 229 17.31 8.52 16.79
C LYS A 229 16.60 7.91 15.59
N ALA A 230 17.34 7.75 14.49
CA ALA A 230 16.82 7.11 13.28
C ALA A 230 16.76 5.58 13.47
N GLN A 231 15.59 4.99 13.25
CA GLN A 231 15.39 3.55 13.46
C GLN A 231 16.02 2.74 12.33
N VAL A 232 16.50 1.54 12.64
CA VAL A 232 17.27 0.66 11.74
C VAL A 232 16.46 -0.60 11.44
N HIS A 233 16.55 -1.08 10.19
CA HIS A 233 15.86 -2.30 9.75
C HIS A 233 16.80 -3.48 9.92
N ILE A 234 16.26 -4.58 10.45
CA ILE A 234 16.90 -5.90 10.54
C ILE A 234 15.91 -6.93 9.98
N ASP A 235 16.39 -7.96 9.28
CA ASP A 235 15.50 -8.97 8.68
C ASP A 235 15.06 -10.05 9.68
N GLN A 236 15.83 -10.24 10.76
CA GLN A 236 15.61 -11.21 11.84
C GLN A 236 16.02 -10.58 13.18
N SER A 237 15.51 -11.12 14.29
CA SER A 237 15.90 -10.66 15.63
C SER A 237 17.39 -10.91 15.94
N THR A 238 17.98 -10.08 16.80
CA THR A 238 19.42 -10.10 17.11
C THR A 238 19.71 -10.32 18.59
N PHE A 239 20.64 -11.22 18.91
CA PHE A 239 21.07 -11.53 20.28
C PHE A 239 22.46 -10.95 20.56
N ASP A 240 22.64 -10.42 21.78
CA ASP A 240 23.89 -9.85 22.27
C ASP A 240 24.22 -10.49 23.64
N PRO A 241 25.21 -11.41 23.73
CA PRO A 241 25.58 -12.09 24.97
C PRO A 241 26.09 -11.17 26.09
N HIS A 242 26.39 -9.90 25.78
CA HIS A 242 26.82 -8.90 26.77
C HIS A 242 25.65 -8.21 27.48
N LYS A 243 24.41 -8.36 26.99
CA LYS A 243 23.19 -7.82 27.62
C LYS A 243 22.51 -8.80 28.60
N TRP A 244 23.19 -9.90 28.93
CA TRP A 244 22.66 -10.99 29.72
C TRP A 244 23.73 -11.46 30.72
N ASP A 245 23.41 -11.57 32.01
CA ASP A 245 24.40 -11.94 33.04
C ASP A 245 24.84 -13.41 32.89
N GLU A 246 23.89 -14.34 32.97
CA GLU A 246 24.16 -15.79 32.92
C GLU A 246 24.10 -16.36 31.50
N MET A 247 23.14 -15.91 30.69
CA MET A 247 22.83 -16.51 29.38
C MET A 247 23.83 -16.09 28.30
N LYS A 248 24.61 -17.05 27.77
CA LYS A 248 25.59 -16.81 26.68
C LYS A 248 25.23 -17.44 25.34
N GLU A 249 24.23 -18.31 25.31
CA GLU A 249 23.62 -18.82 24.08
C GLU A 249 22.32 -18.07 23.78
N ASP A 250 21.98 -17.92 22.50
CA ASP A 250 20.75 -17.25 22.07
C ASP A 250 19.52 -18.04 22.55
N PRO A 251 18.67 -17.48 23.46
CA PRO A 251 17.58 -18.22 24.09
C PRO A 251 16.46 -18.60 23.12
N THR A 252 16.46 -18.03 21.91
CA THR A 252 15.50 -18.34 20.84
C THR A 252 15.92 -19.52 19.97
N LEU A 253 17.09 -20.12 20.20
CA LEU A 253 17.52 -21.35 19.53
C LEU A 253 16.62 -22.53 19.91
N ARG A 254 16.14 -23.23 18.88
CA ARG A 254 15.14 -24.30 18.99
C ARG A 254 15.70 -25.52 19.72
N LYS A 255 15.03 -25.88 20.81
CA LYS A 255 15.22 -27.09 21.61
C LYS A 255 14.18 -28.14 21.21
N ALA A 256 14.41 -29.41 21.57
CA ALA A 256 13.51 -30.51 21.21
C ALA A 256 12.08 -30.35 21.76
N GLN A 257 11.94 -29.66 22.89
CA GLN A 257 10.66 -29.35 23.54
C GLN A 257 9.81 -28.32 22.78
N ASP A 258 10.41 -27.49 21.92
CA ASP A 258 9.71 -26.42 21.19
C ASP A 258 8.93 -26.97 19.97
N GLY A 259 8.82 -28.29 19.87
CA GLY A 259 8.01 -29.01 18.90
C GLY A 259 8.57 -29.00 17.48
N GLN A 260 7.68 -29.29 16.52
CA GLN A 260 8.02 -29.38 15.10
C GLN A 260 7.97 -28.02 14.39
N CYS A 261 8.85 -27.85 13.40
CA CYS A 261 8.89 -26.69 12.51
C CYS A 261 7.50 -26.43 11.90
N SER A 262 7.06 -25.18 11.93
CA SER A 262 5.69 -24.80 11.55
C SER A 262 5.48 -24.68 10.05
N LEU A 263 6.55 -24.75 9.25
CA LEU A 263 6.51 -24.69 7.78
C LEU A 263 6.65 -26.07 7.12
N CYS A 264 7.57 -26.91 7.60
CA CYS A 264 7.88 -28.22 7.00
C CYS A 264 7.57 -29.43 7.90
N PHE A 265 7.02 -29.19 9.10
CA PHE A 265 6.66 -30.22 10.09
C PHE A 265 7.81 -31.13 10.56
N SER A 266 9.07 -30.80 10.24
CA SER A 266 10.24 -31.52 10.74
C SER A 266 10.35 -31.45 12.26
N LYS A 267 10.45 -32.61 12.91
CA LYS A 267 10.80 -32.76 14.33
C LYS A 267 12.28 -32.48 14.62
N LYS A 268 13.15 -32.53 13.61
CA LYS A 268 14.57 -32.13 13.68
C LYS A 268 14.75 -30.66 13.26
N ASN A 269 15.87 -30.04 13.63
CA ASN A 269 16.26 -28.73 13.12
C ASN A 269 16.41 -28.77 11.59
N CYS A 270 16.02 -27.68 10.93
CA CYS A 270 15.96 -27.57 9.47
C CYS A 270 16.21 -26.12 9.05
N ARG A 271 16.60 -25.88 7.79
CA ARG A 271 16.94 -24.54 7.28
C ARG A 271 15.73 -23.77 6.71
N CYS A 272 14.58 -23.87 7.38
CA CYS A 272 13.38 -23.14 6.97
C CYS A 272 13.41 -21.72 7.53
N THR A 273 13.23 -20.73 6.65
CA THR A 273 13.02 -19.32 7.02
C THR A 273 11.60 -18.90 6.69
N LEU A 274 11.14 -17.75 7.22
CA LEU A 274 9.95 -17.08 6.69
C LEU A 274 10.23 -16.49 5.31
N ASP A 275 9.17 -16.29 4.53
CA ASP A 275 9.23 -15.59 3.24
C ASP A 275 9.07 -14.06 3.45
N PRO A 276 9.99 -13.21 2.98
CA PRO A 276 9.88 -11.75 3.08
C PRO A 276 8.87 -11.12 2.08
N TRP A 277 8.16 -11.91 1.27
CA TRP A 277 7.24 -11.43 0.23
C TRP A 277 6.13 -10.52 0.78
N ALA A 278 5.47 -10.87 1.88
CA ALA A 278 4.43 -10.05 2.48
C ALA A 278 4.97 -8.69 2.94
N GLY A 279 6.15 -8.70 3.60
CA GLY A 279 6.90 -7.48 3.91
C GLY A 279 7.31 -6.67 2.66
N SER A 280 7.45 -7.31 1.50
CA SER A 280 7.74 -6.58 0.25
C SER A 280 6.50 -5.85 -0.30
N LEU A 281 5.29 -6.21 0.12
CA LEU A 281 4.00 -5.67 -0.35
C LEU A 281 3.24 -4.92 0.76
N VAL A 282 4.00 -4.20 1.60
CA VAL A 282 3.48 -3.18 2.52
C VAL A 282 4.22 -1.86 2.36
N GLU A 283 3.67 -0.80 2.95
CA GLU A 283 4.29 0.51 3.08
C GLU A 283 4.02 1.15 4.44
N LEU A 284 4.90 2.06 4.86
CA LEU A 284 4.71 2.84 6.09
C LEU A 284 4.06 4.17 5.79
N VAL A 285 2.96 4.49 6.47
CA VAL A 285 2.16 5.69 6.22
C VAL A 285 1.80 6.38 7.52
N GLN A 286 1.93 7.70 7.58
CA GLN A 286 1.43 8.49 8.69
C GLN A 286 -0.10 8.41 8.75
N ARG A 287 -0.61 8.27 9.97
CA ARG A 287 -2.02 8.43 10.36
C ARG A 287 -2.13 9.61 11.32
N PRO A 288 -3.27 10.34 11.37
CA PRO A 288 -3.35 11.57 12.17
C PRO A 288 -3.35 11.28 13.66
N ILE A 289 -3.91 10.13 14.05
CA ILE A 289 -4.16 9.74 15.44
C ILE A 289 -3.17 8.64 15.87
N THR A 290 -3.06 7.56 15.11
CA THR A 290 -2.31 6.34 15.49
C THR A 290 -0.80 6.37 15.16
N GLY A 291 -0.25 7.52 14.74
CA GLY A 291 1.18 7.66 14.44
C GLY A 291 1.58 7.07 13.08
N VAL A 292 2.65 6.28 13.03
CA VAL A 292 3.08 5.58 11.81
C VAL A 292 2.42 4.20 11.77
N GLY A 293 1.54 3.99 10.79
CA GLY A 293 0.89 2.71 10.52
C GLY A 293 1.52 1.97 9.34
N VAL A 294 1.07 0.73 9.12
CA VAL A 294 1.41 -0.10 7.96
C VAL A 294 0.18 -0.26 7.07
N ARG A 295 0.28 0.07 5.78
CA ARG A 295 -0.77 -0.17 4.78
C ARG A 295 -0.38 -1.34 3.87
N ALA A 296 -1.34 -2.24 3.60
CA ALA A 296 -1.17 -3.35 2.67
C ALA A 296 -1.20 -2.86 1.21
N LEU A 297 -0.37 -3.44 0.34
CA LEU A 297 -0.34 -3.17 -1.11
C LEU A 297 -0.77 -4.39 -1.95
N THR A 298 -1.14 -5.48 -1.28
CA THR A 298 -1.79 -6.67 -1.83
C THR A 298 -2.92 -7.08 -0.90
N ASN A 299 -3.79 -7.98 -1.36
CA ASN A 299 -4.69 -8.70 -0.46
C ASN A 299 -3.90 -9.80 0.27
N PHE A 300 -4.20 -10.02 1.55
CA PHE A 300 -3.72 -11.17 2.34
C PHE A 300 -4.91 -12.03 2.79
N LYS A 301 -4.66 -13.32 3.02
CA LYS A 301 -5.66 -14.31 3.43
C LYS A 301 -5.54 -14.68 4.89
N LYS A 302 -6.68 -15.05 5.49
CA LYS A 302 -6.70 -15.64 6.84
C LYS A 302 -5.75 -16.86 6.90
N GLY A 303 -4.77 -16.80 7.78
CA GLY A 303 -3.71 -17.81 7.95
C GLY A 303 -2.37 -17.44 7.31
N ASP A 304 -2.28 -16.36 6.54
CA ASP A 304 -1.00 -15.89 5.98
C ASP A 304 -0.07 -15.42 7.10
N ILE A 305 1.17 -15.92 7.09
CA ILE A 305 2.26 -15.41 7.93
C ILE A 305 2.88 -14.20 7.23
N LEU A 306 2.70 -13.01 7.80
CA LEU A 306 3.15 -11.76 7.18
C LEU A 306 4.62 -11.44 7.48
N GLY A 307 5.13 -11.88 8.64
CA GLY A 307 6.53 -11.74 9.00
C GLY A 307 6.84 -12.12 10.44
N GLN A 308 8.12 -12.10 10.80
CA GLN A 308 8.58 -12.16 12.20
C GLN A 308 8.36 -10.80 12.87
N PHE A 309 7.94 -10.77 14.13
CA PHE A 309 8.10 -9.59 14.97
C PHE A 309 9.57 -9.51 15.41
N ALA A 310 10.38 -8.77 14.64
CA ALA A 310 11.84 -8.80 14.76
C ALA A 310 12.40 -7.60 15.53
N GLY A 311 13.29 -7.85 16.48
CA GLY A 311 13.92 -6.84 17.34
C GLY A 311 15.19 -7.34 18.04
N GLU A 312 15.70 -6.58 19.00
CA GLU A 312 16.76 -7.02 19.92
C GLU A 312 16.21 -8.07 20.90
N ILE A 313 16.97 -9.12 21.17
CA ILE A 313 16.61 -10.24 22.07
C ILE A 313 17.15 -9.92 23.47
N CYS A 314 16.27 -9.35 24.30
CA CYS A 314 16.58 -8.87 25.65
C CYS A 314 16.13 -9.88 26.74
N PRO A 315 16.65 -9.76 27.97
CA PRO A 315 16.18 -10.52 29.13
C PRO A 315 14.64 -10.47 29.32
N PRO A 316 13.99 -11.50 29.90
CA PRO A 316 12.54 -11.54 30.08
C PRO A 316 11.95 -10.34 30.85
N ASP A 317 12.71 -9.77 31.78
CA ASP A 317 12.38 -8.63 32.64
C ASP A 317 12.73 -7.25 32.02
N TYR A 318 13.20 -7.20 30.77
CA TYR A 318 13.61 -5.97 30.08
C TYR A 318 12.48 -4.92 29.98
N ALA A 319 12.58 -3.88 30.82
CA ALA A 319 11.53 -2.87 31.01
C ALA A 319 11.78 -1.50 30.32
N GLU A 320 12.84 -1.36 29.52
CA GLU A 320 13.19 -0.07 28.90
C GLU A 320 12.28 0.32 27.72
N ASP A 321 11.88 -0.65 26.89
CA ASP A 321 11.03 -0.42 25.71
C ASP A 321 9.54 -0.53 26.04
N LYS A 322 9.03 0.48 26.74
CA LYS A 322 7.61 0.53 27.17
C LYS A 322 6.61 0.74 26.02
N VAL A 323 7.05 0.78 24.76
CA VAL A 323 6.22 1.12 23.59
C VAL A 323 6.09 -0.05 22.61
N TYR A 324 7.13 -0.87 22.43
CA TYR A 324 7.11 -1.97 21.46
C TYR A 324 7.58 -3.33 21.99
N SER A 325 7.96 -3.45 23.27
CA SER A 325 8.42 -4.73 23.81
C SER A 325 7.33 -5.81 23.75
N LEU A 326 7.70 -7.01 23.33
CA LEU A 326 6.82 -8.17 23.35
C LEU A 326 7.54 -9.37 23.96
N ALA A 327 6.95 -9.93 25.01
CA ALA A 327 7.45 -11.16 25.64
C ALA A 327 7.33 -12.32 24.65
N GLN A 328 8.43 -13.01 24.37
CA GLN A 328 8.46 -14.20 23.53
C GLN A 328 8.42 -15.47 24.38
N THR A 329 7.53 -16.38 24.00
CA THR A 329 7.41 -17.73 24.56
C THR A 329 7.74 -18.78 23.49
N ALA A 330 8.02 -20.02 23.91
CA ALA A 330 8.15 -21.13 22.97
C ALA A 330 6.78 -21.69 22.56
N LYS A 331 6.69 -22.32 21.38
CA LYS A 331 5.43 -22.82 20.80
C LYS A 331 4.76 -23.85 21.72
N GLY A 332 3.65 -23.47 22.37
CA GLY A 332 2.89 -24.32 23.29
C GLY A 332 3.42 -24.38 24.72
N ASN A 333 4.39 -23.53 25.08
CA ASN A 333 4.91 -23.39 26.44
C ASN A 333 4.70 -21.93 26.90
N PRO A 334 4.02 -21.67 28.02
CA PRO A 334 3.75 -20.30 28.49
C PRO A 334 4.99 -19.59 29.08
N THR A 335 6.09 -20.29 29.36
CA THR A 335 7.31 -19.67 29.89
C THR A 335 7.90 -18.65 28.91
N ILE A 336 8.09 -17.42 29.39
CA ILE A 336 8.80 -16.36 28.67
C ILE A 336 10.29 -16.71 28.63
N ILE A 337 10.87 -16.74 27.42
CA ILE A 337 12.28 -17.08 27.18
C ILE A 337 13.15 -15.86 26.90
N ALA A 338 12.55 -14.77 26.43
CA ALA A 338 13.17 -13.48 26.14
C ALA A 338 12.08 -12.42 25.94
N THR A 339 12.46 -11.14 25.96
CA THR A 339 11.62 -10.02 25.51
C THR A 339 12.21 -9.43 24.24
N ILE A 340 11.39 -9.31 23.19
CA ILE A 340 11.81 -8.76 21.90
C ILE A 340 11.55 -7.25 21.89
N SER A 341 12.61 -6.46 21.75
CA SER A 341 12.53 -5.00 21.65
C SER A 341 12.89 -4.51 20.25
N PRO A 342 11.92 -4.08 19.42
CA PRO A 342 12.20 -3.48 18.13
C PRO A 342 12.45 -1.95 18.24
N ARG A 343 12.73 -1.39 19.42
CA ARG A 343 12.83 0.06 19.69
C ARG A 343 13.76 0.80 18.71
N GLN A 344 15.00 0.33 18.59
CA GLN A 344 16.05 0.95 17.78
C GLN A 344 16.38 0.12 16.53
N PHE A 345 16.41 -1.21 16.65
CA PHE A 345 16.61 -2.15 15.55
C PHE A 345 15.36 -3.04 15.43
N GLY A 346 14.68 -3.02 14.29
CA GLY A 346 13.48 -3.82 14.05
C GLY A 346 12.95 -3.69 12.62
N ASN A 347 12.15 -4.65 12.16
CA ASN A 347 11.62 -4.64 10.78
C ASN A 347 10.40 -3.71 10.63
N TRP A 348 9.47 -4.01 9.71
CA TRP A 348 8.26 -3.22 9.49
C TRP A 348 7.12 -3.51 10.49
N THR A 349 7.09 -4.69 11.14
CA THR A 349 5.96 -5.09 12.02
C THR A 349 5.81 -4.19 13.24
N ARG A 350 6.90 -3.53 13.66
CA ARG A 350 6.95 -2.53 14.74
C ARG A 350 6.08 -1.28 14.51
N TYR A 351 5.56 -1.10 13.30
CA TYR A 351 4.67 0.01 12.92
C TYR A 351 3.23 -0.47 12.65
N ILE A 352 2.92 -1.74 12.89
CA ILE A 352 1.54 -2.25 12.82
C ILE A 352 0.77 -1.58 13.96
N ALA A 353 -0.24 -0.79 13.62
CA ALA A 353 -1.00 -0.03 14.61
C ALA A 353 -1.97 -0.94 15.37
N HIS A 354 -2.40 -0.49 16.55
CA HIS A 354 -3.41 -1.22 17.31
C HIS A 354 -4.83 -1.02 16.74
N SER A 355 -5.62 -2.10 16.75
CA SER A 355 -7.08 -2.04 16.74
C SER A 355 -7.66 -3.16 17.61
N CYS A 356 -8.70 -2.85 18.39
CA CYS A 356 -9.50 -3.86 19.11
C CYS A 356 -10.32 -4.76 18.16
N LYS A 357 -10.25 -4.53 16.84
CA LYS A 357 -10.83 -5.33 15.76
C LYS A 357 -9.78 -5.66 14.69
N ALA A 358 -8.61 -6.06 15.18
CA ALA A 358 -7.40 -6.31 14.40
C ALA A 358 -7.58 -7.14 13.12
N SER A 359 -6.70 -6.92 12.14
CA SER A 359 -6.52 -7.82 10.99
C SER A 359 -5.55 -8.97 11.28
N THR A 360 -4.67 -8.83 12.27
CA THR A 360 -3.59 -9.78 12.59
C THR A 360 -3.48 -10.09 14.08
N TRP A 361 -2.72 -11.14 14.42
CA TRP A 361 -2.38 -11.51 15.80
C TRP A 361 -0.94 -12.04 15.90
N PHE A 362 -0.36 -12.00 17.10
CA PHE A 362 0.99 -12.48 17.42
C PHE A 362 1.00 -13.97 17.81
N PHE A 363 1.77 -14.80 17.11
CA PHE A 363 1.86 -16.24 17.39
C PHE A 363 3.29 -16.69 17.70
N SER A 364 3.47 -17.43 18.80
CA SER A 364 4.73 -18.13 19.09
C SER A 364 4.89 -19.33 18.16
N ARG A 365 5.81 -19.22 17.20
CA ARG A 365 6.10 -20.24 16.21
C ARG A 365 7.50 -20.82 16.39
N THR A 366 7.65 -22.05 15.94
CA THR A 366 8.95 -22.72 15.79
C THR A 366 9.19 -22.82 14.29
N VAL A 367 10.28 -22.22 13.78
CA VAL A 367 10.58 -22.13 12.35
C VAL A 367 12.08 -22.39 12.17
N GLY A 368 12.39 -23.41 11.38
CA GLY A 368 13.78 -23.80 11.14
C GLY A 368 14.48 -24.38 12.38
N ASP A 369 15.47 -23.63 12.85
CA ASP A 369 16.30 -23.86 14.03
C ASP A 369 16.04 -22.83 15.15
N ARG A 370 14.97 -22.03 15.05
CA ARG A 370 14.58 -21.01 16.03
C ARG A 370 13.12 -21.09 16.45
N THR A 371 12.81 -20.51 17.60
CA THR A 371 11.46 -20.07 17.97
C THR A 371 11.38 -18.53 17.88
N MET A 372 10.23 -18.02 17.46
CA MET A 372 10.01 -16.62 17.11
C MET A 372 8.54 -16.24 17.24
N VAL A 373 8.25 -14.97 17.53
CA VAL A 373 6.91 -14.42 17.32
C VAL A 373 6.70 -14.09 15.84
N THR A 374 5.62 -14.59 15.25
CA THR A 374 5.11 -14.19 13.93
C THR A 374 3.92 -13.25 14.05
N VAL A 375 3.73 -12.39 13.04
CA VAL A 375 2.48 -11.68 12.79
C VAL A 375 1.72 -12.43 11.70
N GLU A 376 0.48 -12.83 11.99
CA GLU A 376 -0.33 -13.64 11.08
C GLU A 376 -1.75 -13.10 10.95
N ALA A 377 -2.33 -13.20 9.74
CA ALA A 377 -3.65 -12.67 9.44
C ALA A 377 -4.78 -13.55 10.04
N ILE A 378 -5.60 -12.99 10.93
CA ILE A 378 -6.72 -13.70 11.59
C ILE A 378 -8.03 -13.63 10.81
N ARG A 379 -8.07 -12.76 9.80
CA ARG A 379 -9.11 -12.58 8.78
C ARG A 379 -8.43 -12.21 7.45
N ASP A 380 -9.19 -12.21 6.37
CA ASP A 380 -8.71 -11.61 5.11
C ASP A 380 -8.45 -10.10 5.31
N ILE A 381 -7.43 -9.60 4.62
CA ILE A 381 -6.99 -8.20 4.62
C ILE A 381 -7.05 -7.70 3.18
N ALA A 382 -7.75 -6.58 2.96
CA ALA A 382 -7.85 -5.99 1.63
C ALA A 382 -6.59 -5.20 1.25
N ALA A 383 -6.28 -5.13 -0.05
CA ALA A 383 -5.30 -4.17 -0.53
C ALA A 383 -5.72 -2.74 -0.16
N PHE A 384 -4.75 -1.94 0.26
CA PHE A 384 -4.91 -0.56 0.77
C PHE A 384 -5.62 -0.44 2.13
N GLU A 385 -5.93 -1.54 2.81
CA GLU A 385 -6.30 -1.59 4.23
C GLU A 385 -5.06 -1.37 5.11
N ASP A 386 -5.26 -0.81 6.32
CA ASP A 386 -4.22 -0.78 7.35
C ASP A 386 -4.10 -2.13 8.05
N ILE A 387 -2.88 -2.64 8.15
CA ILE A 387 -2.56 -3.83 8.93
C ILE A 387 -2.55 -3.41 10.39
N THR A 388 -3.34 -4.12 11.21
CA THR A 388 -3.53 -3.84 12.63
C THR A 388 -3.45 -5.12 13.45
N VAL A 389 -3.02 -4.99 14.71
CA VAL A 389 -2.86 -6.09 15.66
C VAL A 389 -3.49 -5.70 17.00
N ASP A 390 -3.91 -6.67 17.81
CA ASP A 390 -4.20 -6.38 19.21
C ASP A 390 -2.88 -6.27 20.00
N TYR A 391 -2.80 -5.34 20.95
CA TYR A 391 -1.69 -5.21 21.88
C TYR A 391 -1.96 -5.91 23.22
N GLY A 392 -3.19 -6.37 23.45
CA GLY A 392 -3.64 -6.97 24.70
C GLY A 392 -3.94 -5.94 25.79
N GLU A 393 -4.81 -6.30 26.71
CA GLU A 393 -5.29 -5.43 27.81
C GLU A 393 -4.14 -4.87 28.66
N GLY A 394 -3.09 -5.67 28.89
CA GLY A 394 -1.91 -5.28 29.67
C GLY A 394 -1.16 -4.06 29.10
N TYR A 395 -1.17 -3.85 27.77
CA TYR A 395 -0.60 -2.65 27.17
C TYR A 395 -1.44 -1.40 27.52
N TRP A 396 -2.75 -1.56 27.66
CA TRP A 396 -3.71 -0.48 27.92
C TRP A 396 -3.92 -0.17 29.41
N ILE A 397 -3.09 -0.73 30.29
CA ILE A 397 -2.99 -0.29 31.69
C ILE A 397 -2.34 1.10 31.71
N GLY A 398 -3.05 2.10 32.24
CA GLY A 398 -2.60 3.50 32.26
C GLY A 398 -2.53 4.19 30.90
N ARG A 399 -3.20 3.68 29.85
CA ARG A 399 -3.22 4.27 28.50
C ARG A 399 -4.64 4.31 27.92
N GLU A 400 -4.85 5.22 26.98
CA GLU A 400 -6.11 5.39 26.24
C GLU A 400 -5.98 4.86 24.80
N CYS A 401 -6.93 4.02 24.39
CA CYS A 401 -6.95 3.36 23.09
C CYS A 401 -7.68 4.21 22.03
N MET A 402 -6.91 4.73 21.08
CA MET A 402 -7.41 5.64 20.03
C MET A 402 -7.78 4.93 18.71
N CYS A 403 -8.17 3.64 18.76
CA CYS A 403 -8.48 2.87 17.55
C CYS A 403 -9.84 3.22 16.91
N GLY A 404 -10.76 3.84 17.66
CA GLY A 404 -12.09 4.26 17.19
C GLY A 404 -13.15 3.14 17.08
N GLU A 405 -12.75 1.86 17.17
CA GLU A 405 -13.66 0.71 17.05
C GLU A 405 -14.84 0.74 18.02
N ALA A 406 -15.94 0.06 17.66
CA ALA A 406 -17.10 -0.09 18.53
C ALA A 406 -16.71 -0.75 19.87
N CYS A 407 -16.04 -1.90 19.81
CA CYS A 407 -15.50 -2.68 20.92
C CYS A 407 -14.11 -2.17 21.39
N CYS A 408 -13.97 -0.87 21.62
CA CYS A 408 -12.70 -0.30 22.06
C CYS A 408 -12.50 -0.46 23.57
N VAL A 409 -11.36 -1.06 23.98
CA VAL A 409 -10.92 -1.32 25.37
C VAL A 409 -10.85 -0.09 26.31
N SER A 410 -11.02 1.11 25.77
CA SER A 410 -11.14 2.36 26.56
C SER A 410 -12.58 2.85 26.76
N LYS A 411 -13.58 2.33 26.03
CA LYS A 411 -15.00 2.71 26.19
C LYS A 411 -15.62 2.04 27.43
N ASP A 412 -15.28 0.77 27.67
CA ASP A 412 -15.78 0.02 28.83
C ASP A 412 -15.32 0.64 30.17
N LYS A 413 -14.24 1.45 30.14
CA LYS A 413 -13.73 2.19 31.29
C LYS A 413 -14.52 3.46 31.63
N THR A 414 -15.35 3.97 30.72
CA THR A 414 -16.17 5.19 30.97
C THR A 414 -17.53 4.91 31.59
N GLU A 415 -18.06 3.69 31.52
CA GLU A 415 -19.38 3.35 32.09
C GLU A 415 -19.30 2.68 33.48
N GLY A 416 -18.15 2.14 33.87
CA GLY A 416 -17.93 1.54 35.20
C GLY A 416 -17.52 2.51 36.33
N GLY A 417 -17.57 3.82 36.09
CA GLY A 417 -16.96 4.83 36.97
C GLY A 417 -17.83 5.42 38.09
N SER A 418 -19.02 4.88 38.37
CA SER A 418 -19.99 5.52 39.27
C SER A 418 -20.74 4.57 40.22
N SER A 419 -20.00 3.78 41.01
CA SER A 419 -20.51 3.06 42.19
C SER A 419 -19.37 2.64 43.11
N THR A 420 -19.55 2.76 44.43
CA THR A 420 -18.58 2.51 45.54
C THR A 420 -17.32 3.38 45.50
N ASP A 421 -16.99 4.20 46.50
CA ASP A 421 -17.64 4.48 47.81
C ASP A 421 -17.82 5.99 48.04
#